data_AF-A0A4Q9DDK6-F1
#
_entry.id   AF-A0A4Q9DDK6-F1
#
_cell.length_a   1.000
_cell.length_b   1.000
_cell.length_c   1.000
_cell.angle_alpha   90.00
_cell.angle_beta   90.00
_cell.angle_gamma   90.00
#
_symmetry.space_group_name_H-M   'P 1'
#
loop_
_entity.id
_entity.type
_entity.pdbx_description
1 polymer ?
#
loop_
_entity_poly.entity_id
_entity_poly.type
_entity_poly.pdbx_seq_one_letter_code
_entity_poly.pdbx_strand_id
1 'polypeptide(L)'
;MATIHQNEFRNLLEDSVTQLLKEKLEMLMREEIKNFLQVEQPGERHNSRNGYYERSWETRHGKIDDLQVPRDRQGHFQTQLFEPYQRREGWLEETVIHMYKGGMSTRDIAKFIESMFGTHYSPTTVSNITNTVLEDIQQWQSRPLEKRYSVLYLDGLYIKLRRNTVDSEVIYLAMGINEQGRREILGFYVGGQESSNGWREVLQDLYRRGLQEVLLGVFDGLPGLEDAFRDVYPQADVQHCVVHKIRSTMPKIRVPDKTEFLDDLKTIYTALDGDLARAAFDTVKDKWSKRYPKELKSWEQQLSTLLAYYKYPPLIRPAIYTSNAIERTNKELRKRLRPMNSLPNIEAAEKIVYLEALDYNETWSGRSIRGFSDPETKEKLTKMFHQRYGTPAPA
;
A
#
# COMPACT_ATOMS: atom_id res chain seq x y z
N MET A 1 33.94 -44.30 13.19
CA MET A 1 32.96 -43.27 12.79
C MET A 1 33.74 -42.00 12.51
N ALA A 2 33.92 -41.64 11.24
CA ALA A 2 34.63 -40.43 10.87
C ALA A 2 33.76 -39.22 11.22
N THR A 3 34.19 -38.44 12.21
CA THR A 3 33.59 -37.15 12.55
C THR A 3 33.96 -36.18 11.43
N ILE A 4 33.06 -36.02 10.45
CA ILE A 4 33.20 -34.96 9.45
C ILE A 4 33.06 -33.64 10.23
N HIS A 5 34.08 -32.78 10.19
CA HIS A 5 33.98 -31.45 10.80
C HIS A 5 32.82 -30.71 10.12
N GLN A 6 32.00 -29.99 10.89
CA GLN A 6 30.76 -29.35 10.42
C GLN A 6 30.96 -28.49 9.15
N ASN A 7 32.16 -27.92 8.97
CA ASN A 7 32.56 -27.15 7.79
C ASN A 7 32.89 -28.04 6.56
N GLU A 8 33.49 -29.21 6.74
CA GLU A 8 33.77 -30.14 5.63
C GLU A 8 32.48 -30.74 5.08
N PHE A 9 31.52 -31.09 5.94
CA PHE A 9 30.22 -31.59 5.51
C PHE A 9 29.45 -30.52 4.72
N ARG A 10 29.50 -29.26 5.20
CA ARG A 10 28.84 -28.14 4.53
C ARG A 10 29.44 -27.89 3.15
N ASN A 11 30.76 -27.85 3.02
CA ASN A 11 31.42 -27.66 1.73
C ASN A 11 31.08 -28.79 0.75
N LEU A 12 31.13 -30.05 1.22
CA LEU A 12 30.84 -31.22 0.38
C LEU A 12 29.38 -31.24 -0.09
N LEU A 13 28.46 -30.74 0.73
CA LEU A 13 27.05 -30.60 0.40
C LEU A 13 26.78 -29.43 -0.56
N GLU A 14 27.43 -28.27 -0.35
CA GLU A 14 27.38 -27.11 -1.25
C GLU A 14 27.92 -27.48 -2.65
N ASP A 15 29.05 -28.18 -2.73
CA ASP A 15 29.66 -28.67 -3.99
C ASP A 15 28.74 -29.68 -4.70
N SER A 16 28.16 -30.62 -3.94
CA SER A 16 27.25 -31.62 -4.51
C SER A 16 25.97 -31.00 -5.06
N VAL A 17 25.41 -30.01 -4.36
CA VAL A 17 24.19 -29.31 -4.79
C VAL A 17 24.47 -28.42 -6.00
N THR A 18 25.58 -27.67 -6.02
CA THR A 18 25.95 -26.84 -7.17
C THR A 18 26.23 -27.68 -8.41
N GLN A 19 26.90 -28.83 -8.27
CA GLN A 19 27.13 -29.75 -9.38
C GLN A 19 25.82 -30.34 -9.93
N LEU A 20 24.91 -30.76 -9.06
CA LEU A 20 23.59 -31.24 -9.48
C LEU A 20 22.79 -30.15 -10.20
N LEU A 21 22.80 -28.92 -9.68
CA LEU A 21 22.13 -27.78 -10.32
C LEU A 21 22.73 -27.48 -11.69
N LYS A 22 24.05 -27.46 -11.82
CA LYS A 22 24.75 -27.31 -13.11
C LYS A 22 24.24 -28.32 -14.13
N GLU A 23 24.25 -29.60 -13.77
CA GLU A 23 23.81 -30.68 -14.66
C GLU A 23 22.34 -30.52 -15.09
N LYS A 24 21.44 -30.12 -14.18
CA LYS A 24 20.03 -29.93 -14.49
C LYS A 24 19.76 -28.69 -15.33
N LEU A 25 20.44 -27.58 -15.06
CA LEU A 25 20.33 -26.37 -15.87
C LEU A 25 20.82 -26.63 -17.30
N GLU A 26 21.97 -27.28 -17.47
CA GLU A 26 22.49 -27.65 -18.79
C GLU A 26 21.55 -28.60 -19.53
N MET A 27 20.94 -29.57 -18.82
CA MET A 27 19.94 -30.47 -19.40
C MET A 27 18.69 -29.72 -19.88
N LEU A 28 18.14 -28.82 -19.07
CA LEU A 28 16.98 -28.01 -19.43
C LEU A 28 17.28 -27.13 -20.65
N MET A 29 18.40 -26.41 -20.65
CA MET A 29 18.79 -25.56 -21.79
C MET A 29 19.02 -26.36 -23.07
N ARG A 30 19.53 -27.60 -22.97
CA ARG A 30 19.69 -28.52 -24.11
C ARG A 30 18.36 -28.94 -24.71
N GLU A 31 17.31 -29.08 -23.90
CA GLU A 31 15.96 -29.35 -24.39
C GLU A 31 15.29 -28.07 -24.90
N GLU A 32 15.49 -26.90 -24.27
CA GLU A 32 14.99 -25.61 -24.76
C GLU A 32 15.48 -25.31 -26.18
N ILE A 33 16.80 -25.40 -26.43
CA ILE A 33 17.33 -25.16 -27.78
C ILE A 33 16.87 -26.23 -28.79
N LYS A 34 16.55 -27.44 -28.33
CA LYS A 34 15.95 -28.48 -29.18
C LYS A 34 14.55 -28.06 -29.63
N ASN A 35 13.75 -27.61 -28.67
CA ASN A 35 12.38 -27.18 -28.89
C ASN A 35 12.36 -25.92 -29.78
N PHE A 36 13.19 -24.92 -29.48
CA PHE A 36 13.34 -23.71 -30.28
C PHE A 36 13.60 -24.01 -31.76
N LEU A 37 14.58 -24.88 -32.06
CA LEU A 37 14.93 -25.24 -33.43
C LEU A 37 13.86 -26.09 -34.14
N GLN A 38 13.05 -26.85 -33.40
CA GLN A 38 12.07 -27.79 -33.98
C GLN A 38 10.67 -27.18 -34.12
N VAL A 39 10.28 -26.31 -33.19
CA VAL A 39 8.90 -25.85 -33.03
C VAL A 39 8.76 -24.35 -33.28
N GLU A 40 9.72 -23.54 -32.86
CA GLU A 40 9.66 -22.08 -33.01
C GLU A 40 10.28 -21.59 -34.32
N GLN A 41 11.28 -22.32 -34.86
CA GLN A 41 11.85 -22.09 -36.20
C GLN A 41 11.70 -23.29 -37.16
N PRO A 42 10.49 -23.83 -37.38
CA PRO A 42 10.30 -24.96 -38.28
C PRO A 42 10.54 -24.51 -39.73
N GLY A 43 11.69 -24.89 -40.29
CA GLY A 43 12.00 -24.68 -41.71
C GLY A 43 13.13 -23.71 -42.03
N GLU A 44 13.76 -23.07 -41.03
CA GLU A 44 15.02 -22.33 -41.26
C GLU A 44 16.18 -23.31 -41.54
N ARG A 45 16.38 -23.66 -42.82
CA ARG A 45 17.43 -24.60 -43.28
C ARG A 45 18.86 -24.17 -42.95
N HIS A 46 19.07 -22.99 -42.38
CA HIS A 46 20.40 -22.43 -42.11
C HIS A 46 20.67 -22.20 -40.62
N ASN A 47 19.71 -22.45 -39.72
CA ASN A 47 19.97 -22.40 -38.30
C ASN A 47 20.22 -23.80 -37.72
N SER A 48 21.25 -23.91 -36.89
CA SER A 48 21.66 -25.16 -36.26
C SER A 48 22.34 -24.86 -34.93
N ARG A 49 22.44 -25.85 -34.04
CA ARG A 49 23.27 -25.72 -32.84
C ARG A 49 24.72 -25.40 -33.22
N ASN A 50 25.36 -24.51 -32.48
CA ASN A 50 26.73 -24.05 -32.70
C ASN A 50 27.56 -24.09 -31.40
N GLY A 51 27.51 -25.23 -30.72
CA GLY A 51 28.22 -25.47 -29.46
C GLY A 51 27.61 -24.71 -28.29
N TYR A 52 28.48 -24.39 -27.32
CA TYR A 52 28.13 -23.73 -26.07
C TYR A 52 29.07 -22.53 -25.87
N TYR A 53 28.62 -21.57 -25.07
CA TYR A 53 29.53 -20.65 -24.40
C TYR A 53 29.50 -20.93 -22.90
N GLU A 54 30.61 -20.62 -22.23
CA GLU A 54 30.73 -20.81 -20.79
C GLU A 54 30.45 -19.50 -20.07
N ARG A 55 29.80 -19.63 -18.91
CA ARG A 55 29.56 -18.51 -18.01
C ARG A 55 29.57 -18.99 -16.56
N SER A 56 29.92 -18.10 -15.64
CA SER A 56 29.62 -18.31 -14.23
C SER A 56 28.19 -17.85 -13.92
N TRP A 57 27.56 -18.54 -12.97
CA TRP A 57 26.22 -18.21 -12.47
C TRP A 57 26.16 -18.34 -10.95
N GLU A 58 25.82 -17.26 -10.25
CA GLU A 58 25.65 -17.29 -8.80
C GLU A 58 24.23 -17.75 -8.44
N THR A 59 24.10 -18.80 -7.62
CA THR A 59 22.82 -19.31 -7.11
C THR A 59 22.76 -19.21 -5.59
N ARG A 60 21.58 -19.46 -5.01
CA ARG A 60 21.41 -19.57 -3.55
C ARG A 60 22.24 -20.67 -2.88
N HIS A 61 22.72 -21.62 -3.67
CA HIS A 61 23.45 -22.79 -3.20
C HIS A 61 24.96 -22.70 -3.46
N GLY A 62 25.43 -21.59 -4.05
CA GLY A 62 26.82 -21.39 -4.39
C GLY A 62 27.01 -20.92 -5.84
N LYS A 63 28.26 -20.61 -6.18
CA LYS A 63 28.66 -20.21 -7.53
C LYS A 63 28.79 -21.46 -8.40
N ILE A 64 28.07 -21.49 -9.52
CA ILE A 64 28.26 -22.48 -10.57
C ILE A 64 29.27 -21.92 -11.56
N ASP A 65 30.45 -22.53 -11.59
CA ASP A 65 31.49 -22.24 -12.57
C ASP A 65 31.30 -23.07 -13.85
N ASP A 66 31.76 -22.51 -14.97
CA ASP A 66 31.78 -23.15 -16.29
C ASP A 66 30.42 -23.72 -16.74
N LEU A 67 29.33 -23.00 -16.47
CA LEU A 67 27.99 -23.38 -16.93
C LEU A 67 27.92 -23.29 -18.45
N GLN A 68 27.61 -24.40 -19.12
CA GLN A 68 27.57 -24.46 -20.58
C GLN A 68 26.18 -24.08 -21.12
N VAL A 69 26.10 -22.90 -21.73
CA VAL A 69 24.87 -22.40 -22.33
C VAL A 69 24.88 -22.68 -23.83
N PRO A 70 23.90 -23.42 -24.37
CA PRO A 70 23.85 -23.74 -25.78
C PRO A 70 23.55 -22.49 -26.59
N ARG A 71 24.09 -22.44 -27.80
CA ARG A 71 23.83 -21.36 -28.76
C ARG A 71 23.52 -21.93 -30.13
N ASP A 72 22.72 -21.20 -30.90
CA ASP A 72 22.46 -21.48 -32.30
C ASP A 72 23.47 -20.73 -33.19
N ARG A 73 23.45 -21.01 -34.49
CA ARG A 73 24.41 -20.46 -35.46
C ARG A 73 24.11 -19.00 -35.78
N GLN A 74 22.84 -18.63 -35.72
CA GLN A 74 22.39 -17.27 -36.03
C GLN A 74 22.31 -16.36 -34.78
N GLY A 75 22.43 -16.93 -33.58
CA GLY A 75 22.40 -16.18 -32.32
C GLY A 75 20.98 -15.74 -31.92
N HIS A 76 19.97 -16.44 -32.42
CA HIS A 76 18.56 -16.16 -32.13
C HIS A 76 18.05 -16.87 -30.86
N PHE A 77 18.74 -17.92 -30.41
CA PHE A 77 18.33 -18.66 -29.23
C PHE A 77 18.67 -17.91 -27.94
N GLN A 78 17.67 -17.69 -27.10
CA GLN A 78 17.79 -17.20 -25.74
C GLN A 78 17.13 -18.20 -24.78
N THR A 79 17.83 -18.62 -23.73
CA THR A 79 17.25 -19.49 -22.69
C THR A 79 16.23 -18.73 -21.86
N GLN A 80 15.19 -19.42 -21.40
CA GLN A 80 14.18 -18.84 -20.52
C GLN A 80 14.61 -18.86 -19.04
N LEU A 81 15.72 -19.54 -18.72
CA LEU A 81 16.19 -19.70 -17.33
C LEU A 81 16.83 -18.42 -16.77
N PHE A 82 17.37 -17.55 -17.62
CA PHE A 82 17.99 -16.28 -17.23
C PHE A 82 18.13 -15.31 -18.41
N GLU A 83 18.15 -14.02 -18.12
CA GLU A 83 18.35 -12.95 -19.12
C GLU A 83 19.81 -12.86 -19.60
N PRO A 84 20.06 -12.33 -20.82
CA PRO A 84 21.40 -12.02 -21.30
C PRO A 84 22.13 -11.13 -20.28
N TYR A 85 23.38 -11.48 -19.97
CA TYR A 85 24.22 -10.77 -19.00
C TYR A 85 23.77 -10.78 -17.54
N GLN A 86 22.58 -11.28 -17.21
CA GLN A 86 22.22 -11.60 -15.81
C GLN A 86 23.30 -12.53 -15.27
N ARG A 87 23.82 -12.35 -14.05
CA ARG A 87 24.90 -13.21 -13.48
C ARG A 87 24.50 -13.96 -12.21
N ARG A 88 23.30 -13.68 -11.69
CA ARG A 88 22.84 -14.11 -10.36
C ARG A 88 21.37 -14.48 -10.41
N GLU A 89 21.00 -15.50 -9.65
CA GLU A 89 19.61 -15.90 -9.39
C GLU A 89 18.89 -14.82 -8.57
N GLY A 90 17.71 -14.36 -9.02
CA GLY A 90 16.98 -13.19 -8.51
C GLY A 90 16.45 -13.25 -7.06
N TRP A 91 16.73 -14.32 -6.33
CA TRP A 91 16.19 -14.57 -4.99
C TRP A 91 16.83 -13.67 -3.92
N LEU A 92 18.09 -13.25 -4.13
CA LEU A 92 18.80 -12.34 -3.24
C LEU A 92 18.21 -10.95 -3.32
N GLU A 93 17.80 -10.52 -4.50
CA GLU A 93 17.14 -9.25 -4.77
C GLU A 93 15.80 -9.19 -4.03
N GLU A 94 14.99 -10.24 -4.12
CA GLU A 94 13.74 -10.37 -3.38
C GLU A 94 13.97 -10.36 -1.86
N THR A 95 15.00 -11.09 -1.39
CA THR A 95 15.41 -11.07 0.02
C THR A 95 15.81 -9.66 0.47
N VAL A 96 16.63 -8.97 -0.32
CA VAL A 96 17.04 -7.57 -0.07
C VAL A 96 15.82 -6.67 0.06
N ILE A 97 14.84 -6.80 -0.84
CA ILE A 97 13.59 -6.03 -0.81
C ILE A 97 12.81 -6.34 0.48
N HIS A 98 12.68 -7.62 0.86
CA HIS A 98 12.02 -8.00 2.11
C HIS A 98 12.74 -7.49 3.37
N MET A 99 14.08 -7.50 3.40
CA MET A 99 14.85 -6.96 4.52
C MET A 99 14.71 -5.44 4.62
N TYR A 100 14.75 -4.75 3.48
CA TYR A 100 14.53 -3.31 3.41
C TYR A 100 13.14 -2.92 3.91
N LYS A 101 12.11 -3.66 3.48
CA LYS A 101 10.73 -3.56 3.97
C LYS A 101 10.62 -3.83 5.48
N GLY A 102 11.39 -4.79 5.98
CA GLY A 102 11.51 -5.08 7.42
C GLY A 102 12.10 -3.92 8.24
N GLY A 103 12.61 -2.89 7.56
CA GLY A 103 13.10 -1.66 8.11
C GLY A 103 14.61 -1.63 8.34
N MET A 104 15.34 -2.58 7.75
CA MET A 104 16.79 -2.63 7.82
C MET A 104 17.40 -1.55 6.91
N SER A 105 18.45 -0.87 7.40
CA SER A 105 19.18 0.06 6.54
C SER A 105 19.94 -0.70 5.45
N THR A 106 20.26 -0.05 4.33
CA THR A 106 21.06 -0.67 3.26
C THR A 106 22.42 -1.18 3.75
N ARG A 107 22.98 -0.55 4.79
CA ARG A 107 24.21 -1.00 5.46
C ARG A 107 23.98 -2.25 6.31
N ASP A 108 22.86 -2.34 7.02
CA ASP A 108 22.53 -3.52 7.83
C ASP A 108 22.23 -4.72 6.94
N ILE A 109 21.55 -4.51 5.82
CA ILE A 109 21.31 -5.53 4.80
C ILE A 109 22.62 -6.01 4.20
N ALA A 110 23.50 -5.09 3.78
CA ALA A 110 24.81 -5.45 3.24
C ALA A 110 25.62 -6.29 4.23
N LYS A 111 25.69 -5.87 5.51
CA LYS A 111 26.36 -6.63 6.57
C LYS A 111 25.73 -8.01 6.82
N PHE A 112 24.40 -8.10 6.81
CA PHE A 112 23.71 -9.36 7.01
C PHE A 112 24.02 -10.34 5.87
N ILE A 113 23.89 -9.88 4.63
CA ILE A 113 24.20 -10.69 3.44
C ILE A 113 25.68 -11.07 3.43
N GLU A 114 26.57 -10.16 3.82
CA GLU A 114 27.99 -10.44 3.98
C GLU A 114 28.26 -11.54 5.02
N SER A 115 27.55 -11.53 6.15
CA SER A 115 27.71 -12.54 7.20
C SER A 115 27.21 -13.94 6.78
N MET A 116 26.21 -13.99 5.89
CA MET A 116 25.57 -15.23 5.45
C MET A 116 26.26 -15.84 4.23
N PHE A 117 26.71 -14.99 3.28
CA PHE A 117 27.17 -15.39 1.95
C PHE A 117 28.57 -14.85 1.60
N GLY A 118 29.26 -14.11 2.48
CA GLY A 118 30.54 -13.47 2.19
C GLY A 118 30.42 -12.16 1.39
N THR A 119 31.53 -11.59 0.94
CA THR A 119 31.63 -10.28 0.28
C THR A 119 31.00 -10.23 -1.13
N HIS A 120 29.66 -10.26 -1.20
CA HIS A 120 28.92 -10.26 -2.47
C HIS A 120 28.11 -8.99 -2.72
N TYR A 121 27.78 -8.22 -1.67
CA TYR A 121 26.90 -7.06 -1.77
C TYR A 121 27.45 -5.86 -0.99
N SER A 122 27.84 -4.83 -1.73
CA SER A 122 28.11 -3.51 -1.14
C SER A 122 26.80 -2.80 -0.78
N PRO A 123 26.80 -1.83 0.14
CA PRO A 123 25.64 -0.96 0.37
C PRO A 123 25.13 -0.29 -0.91
N THR A 124 26.02 -0.01 -1.87
CA THR A 124 25.68 0.51 -3.20
C THR A 124 24.90 -0.51 -4.03
N THR A 125 25.32 -1.78 -4.02
CA THR A 125 24.62 -2.87 -4.70
C THR A 125 23.21 -3.05 -4.13
N VAL A 126 23.07 -3.05 -2.80
CA VAL A 126 21.77 -3.09 -2.12
C VAL A 126 20.90 -1.89 -2.52
N SER A 127 21.47 -0.69 -2.58
CA SER A 127 20.74 0.49 -3.04
C SER A 127 20.24 0.35 -4.47
N ASN A 128 21.07 -0.16 -5.39
CA ASN A 128 20.69 -0.37 -6.79
C ASN A 128 19.55 -1.39 -6.91
N ILE A 129 19.59 -2.48 -6.14
CA ILE A 129 18.50 -3.46 -6.08
C ILE A 129 17.22 -2.79 -5.60
N THR A 130 17.26 -1.99 -4.53
CA THR A 130 16.05 -1.30 -4.08
C THR A 130 15.59 -0.19 -5.04
N ASN A 131 16.40 0.22 -6.01
CA ASN A 131 16.00 1.24 -6.99
C ASN A 131 15.10 0.66 -8.08
N THR A 132 15.12 -0.65 -8.34
CA THR A 132 14.14 -1.28 -9.26
C THR A 132 12.70 -1.06 -8.76
N VAL A 133 12.53 -1.06 -7.43
CA VAL A 133 11.25 -0.73 -6.77
C VAL A 133 10.72 0.66 -7.14
N LEU A 134 11.58 1.62 -7.53
CA LEU A 134 11.12 2.96 -7.92
C LEU A 134 10.30 2.95 -9.20
N GLU A 135 10.67 2.11 -10.17
CA GLU A 135 9.90 1.95 -11.40
C GLU A 135 8.53 1.34 -11.09
N ASP A 136 8.49 0.34 -10.22
CA ASP A 136 7.25 -0.28 -9.76
C ASP A 136 6.35 0.72 -9.01
N ILE A 137 6.94 1.60 -8.19
CA ILE A 137 6.20 2.68 -7.51
C ILE A 137 5.53 3.59 -8.52
N GLN A 138 6.25 4.03 -9.56
CA GLN A 138 5.71 4.92 -10.58
C GLN A 138 4.57 4.24 -11.36
N GLN A 139 4.73 2.97 -11.73
CA GLN A 139 3.69 2.19 -12.37
C GLN A 139 2.46 2.02 -11.45
N TRP A 140 2.69 1.72 -10.17
CA TRP A 140 1.61 1.56 -9.20
C TRP A 140 0.89 2.87 -8.90
N GLN A 141 1.60 4.00 -8.82
CA GLN A 141 1.02 5.33 -8.61
C GLN A 141 0.24 5.82 -9.84
N SER A 142 0.60 5.38 -11.05
CA SER A 142 -0.11 5.73 -12.30
C SER A 142 -1.17 4.71 -12.72
N ARG A 143 -1.30 3.58 -11.99
CA ARG A 143 -2.24 2.51 -12.34
C ARG A 143 -3.69 3.01 -12.41
N PRO A 144 -4.49 2.50 -13.36
CA PRO A 144 -5.91 2.82 -13.42
C PRO A 144 -6.63 2.31 -12.16
N LEU A 145 -7.60 3.09 -11.68
CA LEU A 145 -8.46 2.76 -10.56
C LEU A 145 -9.86 2.38 -11.06
N GLU A 146 -10.60 1.61 -10.25
CA GLU A 146 -12.01 1.35 -10.55
C GLU A 146 -12.82 2.64 -10.54
N LYS A 147 -13.91 2.68 -11.32
CA LYS A 147 -14.74 3.87 -11.44
C LYS A 147 -15.45 4.24 -10.13
N ARG A 148 -15.93 3.22 -9.41
CA ARG A 148 -16.88 3.35 -8.29
C ARG A 148 -16.28 2.89 -6.97
N TYR A 149 -16.32 3.78 -5.97
CA TYR A 149 -15.96 3.44 -4.60
C TYR A 149 -17.04 3.89 -3.62
N SER A 150 -17.48 2.96 -2.77
CA SER A 150 -18.50 3.21 -1.77
C SER A 150 -18.01 4.19 -0.71
N VAL A 151 -16.72 4.11 -0.35
CA VAL A 151 -16.10 4.97 0.66
C VAL A 151 -14.69 5.33 0.23
N LEU A 152 -14.31 6.60 0.38
CA LEU A 152 -12.95 7.11 0.20
C LEU A 152 -12.47 7.71 1.54
N TYR A 153 -11.49 7.09 2.16
CA TYR A 153 -10.82 7.58 3.35
C TYR A 153 -9.59 8.39 2.99
N LEU A 154 -9.40 9.53 3.64
CA LEU A 154 -8.23 10.39 3.49
C LEU A 154 -7.64 10.69 4.87
N ASP A 155 -6.33 10.52 5.02
CA ASP A 155 -5.62 10.84 6.25
C ASP A 155 -4.14 11.12 5.97
N GLY A 156 -3.53 11.97 6.80
CA GLY A 156 -2.13 12.34 6.71
C GLY A 156 -1.30 11.68 7.82
N LEU A 157 -0.12 11.15 7.49
CA LEU A 157 0.87 10.77 8.49
C LEU A 157 2.15 11.61 8.39
N TYR A 158 2.58 12.19 9.50
CA TYR A 158 3.85 12.91 9.55
C TYR A 158 5.03 11.96 9.76
N ILE A 159 6.08 12.15 8.96
CA ILE A 159 7.36 11.46 9.04
C ILE A 159 8.51 12.45 9.16
N LYS A 160 9.68 11.98 9.61
CA LYS A 160 10.90 12.78 9.65
C LYS A 160 11.75 12.49 8.43
N LEU A 161 11.96 13.50 7.59
CA LEU A 161 12.79 13.44 6.38
C LEU A 161 14.02 14.31 6.54
N ARG A 162 15.17 13.81 6.07
CA ARG A 162 16.41 14.56 5.98
C ARG A 162 16.55 15.07 4.54
N ARG A 163 16.60 16.40 4.38
CA ARG A 163 17.07 17.03 3.13
C ARG A 163 18.45 17.62 3.42
N ASN A 164 18.47 18.85 3.93
CA ASN A 164 19.65 19.48 4.54
C ASN A 164 19.53 19.46 6.08
N THR A 165 18.33 19.74 6.56
CA THR A 165 17.88 19.58 7.95
C THR A 165 16.90 18.41 8.06
N VAL A 166 16.59 18.01 9.30
CA VAL A 166 15.56 17.01 9.57
C VAL A 166 14.24 17.73 9.82
N ASP A 167 13.32 17.62 8.88
CA ASP A 167 12.02 18.27 8.92
C ASP A 167 10.89 17.25 8.99
N SER A 168 9.74 17.70 9.52
CA SER A 168 8.53 16.89 9.55
C SER A 168 7.74 17.13 8.27
N GLU A 169 7.55 16.09 7.46
CA GLU A 169 6.75 16.16 6.23
C GLU A 169 5.57 15.18 6.31
N VAL A 170 4.50 15.51 5.61
CA VAL A 170 3.30 14.67 5.54
C VAL A 170 3.41 13.64 4.42
N ILE A 171 2.91 12.45 4.69
CA ILE A 171 2.48 11.48 3.68
C ILE A 171 0.96 11.55 3.65
N TYR A 172 0.40 11.96 2.52
CA TYR A 172 -1.02 11.87 2.24
C TYR A 172 -1.34 10.41 1.89
N LEU A 173 -2.32 9.81 2.55
CA LEU A 173 -2.76 8.45 2.26
C LEU A 173 -4.24 8.45 1.86
N ALA A 174 -4.55 7.80 0.74
CA ALA A 174 -5.90 7.58 0.26
C ALA A 174 -6.23 6.09 0.25
N MET A 175 -7.35 5.71 0.88
CA MET A 175 -7.81 4.33 0.98
C MET A 175 -9.28 4.22 0.59
N GLY A 176 -9.61 3.28 -0.30
CA GLY A 176 -10.97 3.08 -0.79
C GLY A 176 -11.63 1.83 -0.21
N ILE A 177 -12.96 1.80 -0.23
CA ILE A 177 -13.78 0.58 -0.19
C ILE A 177 -14.57 0.52 -1.50
N ASN A 178 -14.31 -0.50 -2.32
CA ASN A 178 -14.96 -0.67 -3.62
C ASN A 178 -16.40 -1.19 -3.49
N GLU A 179 -17.10 -1.42 -4.61
CA GLU A 179 -18.49 -1.91 -4.63
C GLU A 179 -18.63 -3.34 -4.05
N GLN A 180 -17.57 -4.14 -4.10
CA GLN A 180 -17.57 -5.49 -3.54
C GLN A 180 -17.29 -5.49 -2.03
N GLY A 181 -17.03 -4.33 -1.43
CA GLY A 181 -16.72 -4.17 -0.01
C GLY A 181 -15.27 -4.44 0.36
N ARG A 182 -14.39 -4.58 -0.63
CA ARG A 182 -12.95 -4.78 -0.41
C ARG A 182 -12.30 -3.43 -0.20
N ARG A 183 -11.41 -3.36 0.79
CA ARG A 183 -10.61 -2.17 1.04
C ARG A 183 -9.27 -2.27 0.33
N GLU A 184 -8.74 -1.13 -0.08
CA GLU A 184 -7.41 -1.02 -0.69
C GLU A 184 -6.83 0.39 -0.50
N ILE A 185 -5.51 0.50 -0.46
CA ILE A 185 -4.79 1.76 -0.58
C ILE A 185 -4.74 2.14 -2.07
N LEU A 186 -5.30 3.30 -2.39
CA LEU A 186 -5.44 3.82 -3.75
C LEU A 186 -4.21 4.62 -4.18
N GLY A 187 -3.63 5.36 -3.25
CA GLY A 187 -2.48 6.21 -3.48
C GLY A 187 -1.86 6.70 -2.19
N PHE A 188 -0.58 7.06 -2.28
CA PHE A 188 0.13 7.79 -1.25
C PHE A 188 1.01 8.86 -1.92
N TYR A 189 1.22 9.98 -1.24
CA TYR A 189 1.96 11.13 -1.77
C TYR A 189 2.81 11.72 -0.65
N VAL A 190 4.11 11.88 -0.87
CA VAL A 190 5.05 12.34 0.15
C VAL A 190 5.45 13.78 -0.15
N GLY A 191 5.25 14.70 0.79
CA GLY A 191 5.85 16.02 0.66
C GLY A 191 5.21 17.13 1.48
N GLY A 192 6.07 18.00 2.00
CA GLY A 192 5.71 19.32 2.51
C GLY A 192 4.86 19.29 3.80
N GLN A 193 4.08 20.34 3.99
CA GLN A 193 3.09 20.44 5.08
C GLN A 193 1.71 20.09 4.55
N GLU A 194 0.88 19.51 5.42
CA GLU A 194 -0.50 19.19 5.07
C GLU A 194 -1.29 20.46 4.73
N SER A 195 -1.88 20.48 3.53
CA SER A 195 -2.61 21.65 3.04
C SER A 195 -3.80 21.26 2.16
N SER A 196 -4.78 22.16 2.05
CA SER A 196 -5.93 22.00 1.15
C SER A 196 -5.49 21.85 -0.32
N ASN A 197 -4.44 22.56 -0.75
CA ASN A 197 -3.90 22.42 -2.10
C ASN A 197 -3.27 21.04 -2.33
N GLY A 198 -2.49 20.53 -1.37
CA GLY A 198 -1.93 19.18 -1.45
C GLY A 198 -3.03 18.13 -1.58
N TRP A 199 -4.09 18.22 -0.77
CA TRP A 199 -5.24 17.33 -0.90
C TRP A 199 -5.99 17.48 -2.23
N ARG A 200 -6.12 18.69 -2.78
CA ARG A 200 -6.72 18.90 -4.10
C ARG A 200 -5.93 18.18 -5.19
N GLU A 201 -4.61 18.27 -5.18
CA GLU A 201 -3.73 17.56 -6.12
C GLU A 201 -3.90 16.04 -6.01
N VAL A 202 -3.92 15.51 -4.79
CA VAL A 202 -4.18 14.08 -4.52
C VAL A 202 -5.53 13.65 -5.10
N LEU A 203 -6.60 14.40 -4.83
CA LEU A 203 -7.95 14.06 -5.28
C LEU A 203 -8.08 14.12 -6.80
N GLN A 204 -7.48 15.13 -7.44
CA GLN A 204 -7.44 15.26 -8.90
C GLN A 204 -6.66 14.11 -9.55
N ASP A 205 -5.57 13.67 -8.93
CA ASP A 205 -4.80 12.53 -9.41
C ASP A 205 -5.63 11.23 -9.38
N LEU A 206 -6.26 10.93 -8.24
CA LEU A 206 -7.16 9.79 -8.12
C LEU A 206 -8.28 9.83 -9.17
N TYR A 207 -8.87 11.02 -9.38
CA TYR A 207 -9.93 11.22 -10.38
C TYR A 207 -9.46 10.91 -11.80
N ARG A 208 -8.29 11.44 -12.19
CA ARG A 208 -7.69 11.19 -13.51
C ARG A 208 -7.36 9.71 -13.74
N ARG A 209 -7.01 8.98 -12.68
CA ARG A 209 -6.72 7.54 -12.72
C ARG A 209 -7.98 6.67 -12.86
N GLY A 210 -9.17 7.24 -12.68
CA GLY A 210 -10.44 6.55 -12.93
C GLY A 210 -11.43 6.59 -11.78
N LEU A 211 -11.01 6.98 -10.57
CA LEU A 211 -11.89 7.12 -9.41
C LEU A 211 -12.85 8.30 -9.62
N GLN A 212 -14.00 8.08 -10.24
CA GLN A 212 -14.89 9.18 -10.67
C GLN A 212 -16.18 9.25 -9.85
N GLU A 213 -16.62 8.12 -9.30
CA GLU A 213 -17.90 7.99 -8.62
C GLU A 213 -17.65 7.53 -7.19
N VAL A 214 -17.83 8.45 -6.24
CA VAL A 214 -17.65 8.18 -4.80
C VAL A 214 -18.98 8.43 -4.07
N LEU A 215 -19.42 7.50 -3.22
CA LEU A 215 -20.60 7.78 -2.39
C LEU A 215 -20.24 8.63 -1.16
N LEU A 216 -19.18 8.26 -0.43
CA LEU A 216 -18.83 8.88 0.85
C LEU A 216 -17.34 9.17 0.97
N GLY A 217 -16.95 10.41 1.22
CA GLY A 217 -15.63 10.78 1.71
C GLY A 217 -15.57 10.73 3.24
N VAL A 218 -14.58 10.09 3.84
CA VAL A 218 -14.40 10.00 5.29
C VAL A 218 -13.01 10.51 5.69
N PHE A 219 -12.94 11.62 6.40
CA PHE A 219 -11.68 12.26 6.79
C PHE A 219 -11.84 13.15 8.02
N ASP A 220 -10.72 13.67 8.55
CA ASP A 220 -10.77 14.68 9.61
C ASP A 220 -11.22 16.05 9.06
N GLY A 221 -11.79 16.90 9.91
CA GLY A 221 -12.24 18.25 9.56
C GLY A 221 -11.10 19.25 9.37
N LEU A 222 -10.12 18.91 8.54
CA LEU A 222 -9.02 19.78 8.15
C LEU A 222 -9.55 20.97 7.34
N PRO A 223 -9.16 22.22 7.68
CA PRO A 223 -9.62 23.40 6.95
C PRO A 223 -9.35 23.30 5.44
N GLY A 224 -10.39 23.45 4.64
CA GLY A 224 -10.32 23.43 3.17
C GLY A 224 -10.18 22.04 2.54
N LEU A 225 -10.11 20.96 3.31
CA LEU A 225 -10.17 19.59 2.77
C LEU A 225 -11.58 19.25 2.27
N GLU A 226 -12.61 19.62 3.03
CA GLU A 226 -14.00 19.43 2.62
C GLU A 226 -14.29 20.13 1.29
N ASP A 227 -13.86 21.39 1.14
CA ASP A 227 -14.05 22.16 -0.09
C ASP A 227 -13.32 21.51 -1.28
N ALA A 228 -12.04 21.16 -1.11
CA ALA A 228 -11.26 20.46 -2.14
C ALA A 228 -11.88 19.11 -2.53
N PHE A 229 -12.44 18.38 -1.57
CA PHE A 229 -13.15 17.13 -1.83
C PHE A 229 -14.43 17.35 -2.63
N ARG A 230 -15.24 18.34 -2.26
CA ARG A 230 -16.49 18.67 -2.97
C ARG A 230 -16.25 19.22 -4.36
N ASP A 231 -15.15 19.93 -4.57
CA ASP A 231 -14.73 20.40 -5.90
C ASP A 231 -14.51 19.22 -6.87
N VAL A 232 -13.91 18.13 -6.39
CA VAL A 232 -13.58 16.95 -7.23
C VAL A 232 -14.74 15.94 -7.27
N TYR A 233 -15.41 15.72 -6.15
CA TYR A 233 -16.50 14.75 -5.98
C TYR A 233 -17.80 15.43 -5.51
N PRO A 234 -18.45 16.26 -6.34
CA PRO A 234 -19.59 17.09 -5.91
C PRO A 234 -20.84 16.28 -5.51
N GLN A 235 -20.98 15.05 -6.03
CA GLN A 235 -22.11 14.15 -5.72
C GLN A 235 -21.86 13.27 -4.48
N ALA A 236 -20.64 13.28 -3.94
CA ALA A 236 -20.29 12.50 -2.76
C ALA A 236 -20.76 13.21 -1.47
N ASP A 237 -21.21 12.41 -0.50
CA ASP A 237 -21.38 12.91 0.86
C ASP A 237 -20.01 13.04 1.54
N VAL A 238 -19.92 13.92 2.53
CA VAL A 238 -18.73 14.08 3.38
C VAL A 238 -19.08 13.68 4.80
N GLN A 239 -18.28 12.77 5.35
CA GLN A 239 -18.32 12.35 6.73
C GLN A 239 -17.05 12.79 7.46
N HIS A 240 -17.20 13.72 8.39
CA HIS A 240 -16.10 14.05 9.30
C HIS A 240 -15.99 13.00 10.41
N CYS A 241 -14.76 12.62 10.77
CA CYS A 241 -14.55 11.64 11.83
C CYS A 241 -15.07 12.15 13.19
N VAL A 242 -16.08 11.48 13.74
CA VAL A 242 -16.66 11.83 15.05
C VAL A 242 -15.61 11.72 16.16
N VAL A 243 -14.72 10.73 16.09
CA VAL A 243 -13.66 10.54 17.09
C VAL A 243 -12.65 11.69 17.06
N HIS A 244 -12.26 12.19 15.89
CA HIS A 244 -11.40 13.36 15.78
C HIS A 244 -12.10 14.63 16.31
N LYS A 245 -13.38 14.79 16.00
CA LYS A 245 -14.18 15.89 16.56
C LYS A 245 -14.21 15.86 18.09
N ILE A 246 -14.42 14.69 18.68
CA ILE A 246 -14.35 14.50 20.14
C ILE A 246 -12.95 14.84 20.67
N ARG A 247 -11.89 14.24 20.10
CA ARG A 247 -10.50 14.48 20.51
C ARG A 247 -10.12 15.96 20.46
N SER A 248 -10.60 16.72 19.46
CA SER A 248 -10.35 18.16 19.34
C SER A 248 -11.16 19.02 20.33
N THR A 249 -12.28 18.49 20.83
CA THR A 249 -13.18 19.18 21.77
C THR A 249 -12.76 18.96 23.22
N MET A 250 -12.40 17.71 23.60
CA MET A 250 -12.13 17.32 24.98
C MET A 250 -11.06 18.14 25.72
N PRO A 251 -9.97 18.64 25.09
CA PRO A 251 -9.01 19.51 25.75
C PRO A 251 -9.60 20.87 26.21
N LYS A 252 -10.70 21.32 25.59
CA LYS A 252 -11.37 22.60 25.87
C LYS A 252 -12.43 22.46 26.99
N ILE A 253 -12.77 21.23 27.35
CA ILE A 253 -13.74 20.92 28.41
C ILE A 253 -13.02 20.82 29.75
N ARG A 254 -13.60 21.41 30.79
CA ARG A 254 -13.02 21.38 32.15
C ARG A 254 -12.99 19.95 32.66
N VAL A 255 -11.92 19.59 33.38
CA VAL A 255 -11.70 18.22 33.90
C VAL A 255 -12.92 17.62 34.61
N PRO A 256 -13.65 18.33 35.50
CA PRO A 256 -14.82 17.77 36.19
C PRO A 256 -15.98 17.42 35.25
N ASP A 257 -16.13 18.16 34.15
CA ASP A 257 -17.25 18.00 33.22
C ASP A 257 -16.95 16.94 32.13
N LYS A 258 -15.69 16.51 31.97
CA LYS A 258 -15.25 15.68 30.83
C LYS A 258 -16.02 14.36 30.71
N THR A 259 -16.23 13.65 31.81
CA THR A 259 -16.89 12.35 31.79
C THR A 259 -18.35 12.51 31.36
N GLU A 260 -19.09 13.40 32.02
CA GLU A 260 -20.50 13.65 31.72
C GLU A 260 -20.70 14.20 30.30
N PHE A 261 -19.84 15.13 29.88
CA PHE A 261 -19.87 15.69 28.52
C PHE A 261 -19.65 14.61 27.45
N LEU A 262 -18.72 13.68 27.69
CA LEU A 262 -18.45 12.58 26.76
C LEU A 262 -19.62 11.59 26.68
N ASP A 263 -20.23 11.25 27.81
CA ASP A 263 -21.41 10.38 27.87
C ASP A 263 -22.59 11.01 27.13
N ASP A 264 -22.81 12.30 27.30
CA ASP A 264 -23.83 13.05 26.56
C ASP A 264 -23.54 13.07 25.05
N LEU A 265 -22.29 13.35 24.64
CA LEU A 265 -21.91 13.30 23.21
C LEU A 265 -22.11 11.91 22.60
N LYS A 266 -21.92 10.84 23.39
CA LYS A 266 -22.12 9.46 22.94
C LYS A 266 -23.53 9.22 22.44
N THR A 267 -24.52 9.82 23.10
CA THR A 267 -25.94 9.68 22.71
C THR A 267 -26.21 10.11 21.27
N ILE A 268 -25.43 11.06 20.73
CA ILE A 268 -25.57 11.59 19.38
C ILE A 268 -25.19 10.54 18.35
N TYR A 269 -23.97 9.99 18.44
CA TYR A 269 -23.44 9.07 17.41
C TYR A 269 -23.80 7.60 17.64
N THR A 270 -24.41 7.26 18.78
CA THR A 270 -24.99 5.94 19.02
C THR A 270 -26.51 5.89 18.83
N ALA A 271 -27.13 6.99 18.39
CA ALA A 271 -28.55 7.02 18.09
C ALA A 271 -28.93 6.02 16.97
N LEU A 272 -30.19 5.59 16.94
CA LEU A 272 -30.69 4.60 15.98
C LEU A 272 -30.73 5.15 14.54
N ASP A 273 -31.09 6.42 14.40
CA ASP A 273 -31.18 7.12 13.13
C ASP A 273 -30.72 8.58 13.26
N GLY A 274 -30.69 9.26 12.12
CA GLY A 274 -30.24 10.63 12.05
C GLY A 274 -31.14 11.56 12.85
N ASP A 275 -32.46 11.45 12.79
CA ASP A 275 -33.36 12.43 13.43
C ASP A 275 -33.26 12.36 14.94
N LEU A 276 -33.16 11.14 15.49
CA LEU A 276 -32.85 10.92 16.90
C LEU A 276 -31.47 11.47 17.29
N ALA A 277 -30.47 11.38 16.41
CA ALA A 277 -29.16 11.99 16.65
C ALA A 277 -29.22 13.53 16.73
N ARG A 278 -30.08 14.19 15.94
CA ARG A 278 -30.25 15.65 15.98
C ARG A 278 -30.99 16.06 17.26
N ALA A 279 -32.04 15.35 17.63
CA ALA A 279 -32.74 15.58 18.89
C ALA A 279 -31.83 15.37 20.12
N ALA A 280 -30.96 14.34 20.07
CA ALA A 280 -29.93 14.14 21.08
C ALA A 280 -28.96 15.34 21.13
N PHE A 281 -28.50 15.83 19.97
CA PHE A 281 -27.64 17.02 19.92
C PHE A 281 -28.31 18.26 20.51
N ASP A 282 -29.59 18.50 20.24
CA ASP A 282 -30.33 19.63 20.83
C ASP A 282 -30.36 19.53 22.36
N THR A 283 -30.58 18.33 22.89
CA THR A 283 -30.52 18.07 24.34
C THR A 283 -29.13 18.38 24.92
N VAL A 284 -28.07 17.93 24.25
CA VAL A 284 -26.68 18.21 24.67
C VAL A 284 -26.39 19.72 24.58
N LYS A 285 -26.87 20.38 23.52
CA LYS A 285 -26.70 21.81 23.29
C LYS A 285 -27.37 22.61 24.40
N ASP A 286 -28.60 22.30 24.79
CA ASP A 286 -29.30 23.01 25.86
C ASP A 286 -28.59 22.88 27.21
N LYS A 287 -28.08 21.69 27.51
CA LYS A 287 -27.36 21.40 28.75
C LYS A 287 -26.03 22.15 28.84
N TRP A 288 -25.26 22.19 27.75
CA TRP A 288 -23.86 22.63 27.78
C TRP A 288 -23.60 24.02 27.18
N SER A 289 -24.53 24.60 26.41
CA SER A 289 -24.30 25.88 25.71
C SER A 289 -23.97 27.05 26.63
N LYS A 290 -24.42 27.03 27.90
CA LYS A 290 -24.05 28.08 28.87
C LYS A 290 -22.57 28.02 29.27
N ARG A 291 -22.00 26.81 29.35
CA ARG A 291 -20.61 26.58 29.78
C ARG A 291 -19.62 26.54 28.61
N TYR A 292 -20.03 25.95 27.48
CA TYR A 292 -19.19 25.66 26.33
C TYR A 292 -19.81 26.16 25.00
N PRO A 293 -20.23 27.43 24.90
CA PRO A 293 -20.98 27.93 23.73
C PRO A 293 -20.20 27.81 22.42
N LYS A 294 -18.86 27.98 22.46
CA LYS A 294 -18.02 27.92 21.25
C LYS A 294 -17.90 26.50 20.73
N GLU A 295 -17.79 25.53 21.63
CA GLU A 295 -17.68 24.11 21.32
C GLU A 295 -18.99 23.62 20.69
N LEU A 296 -20.14 23.92 21.31
CA LEU A 296 -21.44 23.50 20.77
C LEU A 296 -21.74 24.16 19.41
N LYS A 297 -21.40 25.45 19.24
CA LYS A 297 -21.51 26.11 17.92
C LYS A 297 -20.65 25.42 16.87
N SER A 298 -19.43 25.01 17.23
CA SER A 298 -18.54 24.28 16.32
C SER A 298 -19.05 22.89 15.97
N TRP A 299 -19.76 22.21 16.88
CA TRP A 299 -20.43 20.95 16.57
C TRP A 299 -21.66 21.17 15.67
N GLU A 300 -22.48 22.16 15.97
CA GLU A 300 -23.67 22.52 15.18
C GLU A 300 -23.31 22.80 13.72
N GLN A 301 -22.25 23.59 13.48
CA GLN A 301 -21.77 23.90 12.14
C GLN A 301 -21.34 22.67 11.33
N GLN A 302 -20.82 21.63 12.00
CA GLN A 302 -20.35 20.41 11.36
C GLN A 302 -21.35 19.24 11.48
N LEU A 303 -22.50 19.43 12.12
CA LEU A 303 -23.41 18.35 12.50
C LEU A 303 -23.90 17.56 11.28
N SER A 304 -24.16 18.24 10.17
CA SER A 304 -24.56 17.62 8.91
C SER A 304 -23.52 16.62 8.40
N THR A 305 -22.24 17.00 8.44
CA THR A 305 -21.10 16.15 8.04
C THR A 305 -20.71 15.12 9.10
N LEU A 306 -20.98 15.36 10.38
CA LEU A 306 -20.72 14.39 11.45
C LEU A 306 -21.75 13.25 11.46
N LEU A 307 -22.94 13.49 10.90
CA LEU A 307 -24.06 12.55 10.87
C LEU A 307 -24.37 12.04 9.46
N ALA A 308 -23.51 12.30 8.46
CA ALA A 308 -23.74 11.90 7.08
C ALA A 308 -23.85 10.37 6.94
N TYR A 309 -23.10 9.62 7.75
CA TYR A 309 -23.14 8.16 7.77
C TYR A 309 -24.53 7.56 8.07
N TYR A 310 -25.45 8.30 8.70
CA TYR A 310 -26.81 7.83 8.95
C TYR A 310 -27.62 7.62 7.66
N LYS A 311 -27.26 8.29 6.56
CA LYS A 311 -27.84 8.08 5.22
C LYS A 311 -27.54 6.69 4.64
N TYR A 312 -26.57 5.98 5.22
CA TYR A 312 -26.07 4.70 4.74
C TYR A 312 -26.66 3.52 5.53
N PRO A 313 -26.64 2.29 4.96
CA PRO A 313 -27.18 1.11 5.61
C PRO A 313 -26.60 0.86 7.02
N PRO A 314 -27.44 0.50 8.02
CA PRO A 314 -27.02 0.33 9.41
C PRO A 314 -25.82 -0.59 9.63
N LEU A 315 -25.71 -1.66 8.82
CA LEU A 315 -24.64 -2.66 8.95
C LEU A 315 -23.24 -2.09 8.68
N ILE A 316 -23.12 -1.04 7.86
CA ILE A 316 -21.82 -0.44 7.52
C ILE A 316 -21.49 0.79 8.36
N ARG A 317 -22.48 1.39 9.04
CA ARG A 317 -22.31 2.58 9.88
C ARG A 317 -21.11 2.48 10.85
N PRO A 318 -20.89 1.36 11.56
CA PRO A 318 -19.73 1.23 12.46
C PRO A 318 -18.36 1.33 11.76
N ALA A 319 -18.29 1.05 10.46
CA ALA A 319 -17.05 1.17 9.69
C ALA A 319 -16.81 2.60 9.16
N ILE A 320 -17.86 3.39 8.96
CA ILE A 320 -17.79 4.67 8.23
C ILE A 320 -18.00 5.91 9.10
N TYR A 321 -18.50 5.78 10.34
CA TYR A 321 -18.66 6.93 11.25
C TYR A 321 -17.32 7.49 11.79
N THR A 322 -16.21 6.79 11.54
CA THR A 322 -14.85 7.20 11.95
C THR A 322 -13.83 6.91 10.86
N SER A 323 -12.70 7.62 10.90
CA SER A 323 -11.49 7.34 10.12
C SER A 323 -10.60 6.23 10.71
N ASN A 324 -11.11 5.43 11.67
CA ASN A 324 -10.29 4.45 12.40
C ASN A 324 -9.63 3.40 11.46
N ALA A 325 -10.27 3.09 10.34
CA ALA A 325 -9.71 2.15 9.37
C ALA A 325 -8.38 2.66 8.79
N ILE A 326 -8.31 3.93 8.39
CA ILE A 326 -7.08 4.54 7.85
C ILE A 326 -6.10 4.95 8.96
N GLU A 327 -6.60 5.41 10.12
CA GLU A 327 -5.76 5.70 11.30
C GLU A 327 -4.98 4.44 11.76
N ARG A 328 -5.61 3.26 11.70
CA ARG A 328 -4.95 1.99 12.03
C ARG A 328 -3.83 1.68 11.04
N THR A 329 -4.07 1.88 9.74
CA THR A 329 -3.06 1.72 8.69
C THR A 329 -1.88 2.68 8.94
N ASN A 330 -2.18 3.96 9.18
CA ASN A 330 -1.18 4.99 9.50
C ASN A 330 -0.37 4.65 10.77
N LYS A 331 -1.01 4.06 11.78
CA LYS A 331 -0.32 3.63 13.01
C LYS A 331 0.70 2.52 12.74
N GLU A 332 0.34 1.53 11.94
CA GLU A 332 1.25 0.43 11.60
C GLU A 332 2.39 0.92 10.67
N LEU A 333 2.09 1.77 9.68
CA LEU A 333 3.11 2.45 8.88
C LEU A 333 4.10 3.23 9.75
N ARG A 334 3.59 4.00 10.73
CA ARG A 334 4.43 4.74 11.68
C ARG A 334 5.30 3.81 12.52
N LYS A 335 4.79 2.64 12.93
CA LYS A 335 5.55 1.64 13.68
C LYS A 335 6.72 1.09 12.86
N ARG A 336 6.52 0.86 11.55
CA ARG A 336 7.56 0.43 10.61
C ARG A 336 8.64 1.49 10.39
N LEU A 337 8.24 2.76 10.31
CA LEU A 337 9.14 3.88 10.07
C LEU A 337 9.94 4.31 11.32
N ARG A 338 9.43 4.01 12.52
CA ARG A 338 10.02 4.45 13.80
C ARG A 338 11.50 4.06 14.00
N PRO A 339 11.96 2.82 13.70
CA PRO A 339 13.35 2.43 13.90
C PRO A 339 14.36 3.24 13.09
N MET A 340 13.91 3.87 11.99
CA MET A 340 14.78 4.59 11.07
C MET A 340 15.10 6.02 11.54
N ASN A 341 14.42 6.53 12.58
CA ASN A 341 14.51 7.89 13.12
C ASN A 341 14.23 9.01 12.10
N SER A 342 15.10 9.18 11.10
CA SER A 342 14.95 10.12 9.97
C SER A 342 15.29 9.40 8.67
N LEU A 343 14.39 9.49 7.69
CA LEU A 343 14.61 8.94 6.36
C LEU A 343 15.57 9.85 5.56
N PRO A 344 16.45 9.28 4.72
CA PRO A 344 17.52 10.03 4.05
C PRO A 344 17.03 10.91 2.89
N ASN A 345 15.90 10.58 2.27
CA ASN A 345 15.27 11.29 1.16
C ASN A 345 13.82 10.83 0.98
N ILE A 346 13.09 11.46 0.05
CA ILE A 346 11.69 11.14 -0.25
C ILE A 346 11.59 9.72 -0.81
N GLU A 347 12.49 9.32 -1.70
CA GLU A 347 12.45 8.02 -2.36
C GLU A 347 12.51 6.86 -1.36
N ALA A 348 13.29 7.01 -0.28
CA ALA A 348 13.31 6.02 0.81
C ALA A 348 11.96 5.92 1.53
N ALA A 349 11.26 7.04 1.73
CA ALA A 349 9.91 7.04 2.30
C ALA A 349 8.93 6.32 1.37
N GLU A 350 8.96 6.66 0.09
CA GLU A 350 8.06 6.11 -0.92
C GLU A 350 8.23 4.59 -1.05
N LYS A 351 9.47 4.09 -1.08
CA LYS A 351 9.76 2.64 -1.12
C LYS A 351 9.11 1.89 0.03
N ILE A 352 9.23 2.41 1.26
CA ILE A 352 8.68 1.73 2.44
C ILE A 352 7.16 1.78 2.42
N VAL A 353 6.58 2.94 2.13
CA VAL A 353 5.11 3.11 2.08
C VAL A 353 4.51 2.24 0.99
N TYR A 354 5.15 2.18 -0.18
CA TYR A 354 4.74 1.34 -1.30
C TYR A 354 4.72 -0.15 -0.93
N LEU A 355 5.82 -0.66 -0.38
CA LEU A 355 5.94 -2.07 -0.04
C LEU A 355 4.92 -2.49 1.04
N GLU A 356 4.61 -1.61 1.99
CA GLU A 356 3.53 -1.85 2.96
C GLU A 356 2.16 -1.72 2.30
N ALA A 357 1.97 -0.80 1.36
CA ALA A 357 0.71 -0.63 0.65
C ALA A 357 0.36 -1.87 -0.19
N LEU A 358 1.35 -2.49 -0.85
CA LEU A 358 1.19 -3.77 -1.54
C LEU A 358 0.71 -4.87 -0.61
N ASP A 359 1.38 -5.06 0.53
CA ASP A 359 1.01 -6.08 1.51
C ASP A 359 -0.42 -5.91 2.03
N TYR A 360 -0.79 -4.67 2.31
CA TYR A 360 -2.14 -4.35 2.73
C TYR A 360 -3.14 -4.74 1.64
N ASN A 361 -2.90 -4.30 0.40
CA ASN A 361 -3.80 -4.60 -0.71
C ASN A 361 -3.91 -6.10 -0.97
N GLU A 362 -2.80 -6.85 -0.91
CA GLU A 362 -2.80 -8.31 -1.04
C GLU A 362 -3.58 -8.97 0.09
N THR A 363 -3.28 -8.62 1.34
CA THR A 363 -3.96 -9.17 2.53
C THR A 363 -5.47 -8.86 2.53
N TRP A 364 -5.87 -7.72 1.98
CA TRP A 364 -7.25 -7.25 1.95
C TRP A 364 -8.02 -7.75 0.72
N SER A 365 -7.34 -8.12 -0.36
CA SER A 365 -7.94 -8.55 -1.64
C SER A 365 -9.02 -9.65 -1.46
N GLY A 366 -8.80 -10.57 -0.53
CA GLY A 366 -9.74 -11.67 -0.23
C GLY A 366 -10.79 -11.37 0.84
N ARG A 367 -10.82 -10.17 1.43
CA ARG A 367 -11.63 -9.86 2.62
C ARG A 367 -12.56 -8.67 2.38
N SER A 368 -13.86 -8.90 2.52
CA SER A 368 -14.85 -7.82 2.57
C SER A 368 -14.94 -7.24 3.98
N ILE A 369 -15.09 -5.92 4.07
CA ILE A 369 -15.43 -5.25 5.33
C ILE A 369 -16.83 -5.69 5.77
N ARG A 370 -16.99 -5.90 7.07
CA ARG A 370 -18.25 -6.30 7.69
C ARG A 370 -19.38 -5.36 7.27
N GLY A 371 -20.50 -5.94 6.85
CA GLY A 371 -21.67 -5.20 6.37
C GLY A 371 -21.63 -4.90 4.87
N PHE A 372 -20.46 -4.72 4.25
CA PHE A 372 -20.40 -4.41 2.81
C PHE A 372 -20.64 -5.64 1.92
N SER A 373 -20.43 -6.85 2.43
CA SER A 373 -20.75 -8.09 1.69
C SER A 373 -22.23 -8.49 1.77
N ASP A 374 -23.00 -7.83 2.64
CA ASP A 374 -24.42 -8.13 2.84
C ASP A 374 -25.25 -7.79 1.58
N PRO A 375 -26.11 -8.69 1.07
CA PRO A 375 -26.85 -8.47 -0.17
C PRO A 375 -27.75 -7.23 -0.15
N GLU A 376 -28.46 -6.98 0.94
CA GLU A 376 -29.34 -5.81 1.05
C GLU A 376 -28.53 -4.51 1.08
N THR A 377 -27.39 -4.52 1.77
CA THR A 377 -26.47 -3.39 1.81
C THR A 377 -25.93 -3.11 0.41
N LYS A 378 -25.49 -4.12 -0.33
CA LYS A 378 -25.02 -3.96 -1.71
C LYS A 378 -26.10 -3.38 -2.61
N GLU A 379 -27.30 -3.93 -2.58
CA GLU A 379 -28.41 -3.43 -3.38
C GLU A 379 -28.70 -1.95 -3.08
N LYS A 380 -28.69 -1.55 -1.79
CA LYS A 380 -28.86 -0.16 -1.38
C LYS A 380 -27.74 0.73 -1.91
N LEU A 381 -26.47 0.32 -1.78
CA LEU A 381 -25.33 1.09 -2.30
C LEU A 381 -25.39 1.23 -3.84
N THR A 382 -25.73 0.16 -4.56
CA THR A 382 -25.93 0.22 -6.02
C THR A 382 -27.06 1.18 -6.41
N LYS A 383 -28.19 1.17 -5.69
CA LYS A 383 -29.27 2.15 -5.88
C LYS A 383 -28.77 3.58 -5.62
N MET A 384 -27.97 3.80 -4.58
CA MET A 384 -27.38 5.12 -4.29
C MET A 384 -26.45 5.58 -5.43
N PHE A 385 -25.62 4.70 -5.99
CA PHE A 385 -24.80 5.02 -7.16
C PHE A 385 -25.66 5.41 -8.36
N HIS A 386 -26.69 4.60 -8.68
CA HIS A 386 -27.58 4.89 -9.80
C HIS A 386 -28.34 6.21 -9.63
N GLN A 387 -28.75 6.55 -8.42
CA GLN A 387 -29.43 7.82 -8.15
C GLN A 387 -28.51 9.04 -8.32
N ARG A 388 -27.22 8.93 -7.98
CA ARG A 388 -26.27 10.06 -8.00
C ARG A 388 -25.54 10.22 -9.33
N TYR A 389 -25.21 9.10 -9.96
CA TYR A 389 -24.31 9.05 -11.11
C TYR A 389 -24.94 8.40 -12.35
N GLY A 390 -26.17 7.87 -12.22
CA GLY A 390 -26.84 7.16 -13.29
C GLY A 390 -26.44 5.67 -13.38
N THR A 391 -27.13 4.95 -14.26
CA THR A 391 -26.78 3.56 -14.59
C THR A 391 -25.51 3.55 -15.43
N PRO A 392 -24.51 2.69 -15.12
CA PRO A 392 -23.34 2.58 -15.97
C PRO A 392 -23.79 2.16 -17.37
N ALA A 393 -23.27 2.81 -18.41
CA ALA A 393 -23.52 2.38 -19.79
C ALA A 393 -23.09 0.90 -19.93
N PRO A 394 -23.85 0.06 -20.65
CA PRO A 394 -23.40 -1.30 -20.93
C PRO A 394 -22.04 -1.22 -21.62
N ALA A 395 -21.07 -1.95 -21.06
CA ALA A 395 -19.69 -2.01 -21.54
C ALA A 395 -19.59 -2.65 -22.92
#